data_AF-A0A0P0W5W8-F1
#
_entry.id   AF-A0A0P0W5W8-F1
#
_cell.length_a   1.000
_cell.length_b   1.000
_cell.length_c   1.000
_cell.angle_alpha   90.00
_cell.angle_beta   90.00
_cell.angle_gamma   90.00
#
_symmetry.space_group_name_H-M   'P 1'
#
loop_
_entity.id
_entity.type
_entity.pdbx_description
1 polymer ?
#
loop_
_entity_poly.entity_id
_entity_poly.type
_entity_poly.pdbx_seq_one_letter_code
_entity_poly.pdbx_strand_id
1 'polypeptide(L)'
;MESPTSPASRLDFYDFIGRMRRPAAADLFHSIRSFLASLSQGGEPNAEVDGGRVQTFFAEMETAIRDHPLWANATNQEIDNALEVTPP
;
A
#
# COMPACT_ATOMS: atom_id res chain seq x y z
N MET A 1 7.09 0.34 22.62
CA MET A 1 7.87 -0.04 21.42
C MET A 1 7.45 -1.44 21.07
N GLU A 2 6.39 -1.57 20.29
CA GLU A 2 5.96 -2.88 19.78
C GLU A 2 6.83 -3.16 18.55
N SER A 3 7.62 -4.23 18.60
CA SER A 3 8.51 -4.60 17.51
C SER A 3 7.69 -4.93 16.26
N PRO A 4 8.07 -4.47 15.06
CA PRO A 4 7.34 -4.74 13.80
C PRO A 4 7.34 -6.22 13.39
N THR A 5 7.95 -7.11 14.18
CA THR A 5 8.00 -8.57 13.98
C THR A 5 7.09 -9.31 14.96
N SER A 6 5.94 -8.74 15.32
CA SER A 6 4.93 -9.48 16.09
C SER A 6 4.12 -10.38 15.15
N PRO A 7 3.78 -11.61 15.57
CA PRO A 7 2.96 -12.53 14.76
C PRO A 7 1.57 -11.97 14.43
N ALA A 8 1.06 -11.04 15.23
CA ALA A 8 -0.16 -10.27 14.96
C ALA A 8 -0.01 -9.40 13.70
N SER A 9 1.02 -8.55 13.64
CA SER A 9 1.31 -7.68 12.48
C SER A 9 1.51 -8.47 11.17
N ARG A 10 2.09 -9.67 11.28
CA ARG A 10 2.27 -10.57 10.13
C ARG A 10 0.94 -11.16 9.66
N LEU A 11 0.04 -11.49 10.58
CA LEU A 11 -1.30 -11.97 10.27
C LEU A 11 -2.13 -10.87 9.58
N ASP A 12 -2.04 -9.63 10.09
CA ASP A 12 -2.70 -8.45 9.51
C ASP A 12 -2.21 -8.16 8.09
N PHE A 13 -0.90 -8.31 7.82
CA PHE A 13 -0.35 -8.18 6.46
C PHE A 13 -0.89 -9.25 5.50
N TYR A 14 -0.96 -10.52 5.91
CA TYR A 14 -1.49 -11.57 5.02
C TYR A 14 -2.99 -11.41 4.77
N ASP A 15 -3.75 -10.96 5.78
CA ASP A 15 -5.18 -10.65 5.62
C ASP A 15 -5.37 -9.46 4.67
N PHE A 16 -4.53 -8.43 4.80
CA PHE A 16 -4.46 -7.29 3.89
C PHE A 16 -4.18 -7.72 2.45
N ILE A 17 -3.16 -8.55 2.21
CA ILE A 17 -2.86 -9.10 0.87
C ILE A 17 -4.02 -9.96 0.35
N GLY A 18 -4.68 -10.73 1.23
CA GLY A 18 -5.88 -11.48 0.90
C GLY A 18 -7.02 -10.58 0.42
N ARG A 19 -7.24 -9.44 1.09
CA ARG A 19 -8.25 -8.42 0.69
C ARG A 19 -7.87 -7.72 -0.61
N MET A 20 -6.60 -7.39 -0.80
CA MET A 20 -6.06 -6.82 -2.04
C MET A 20 -6.23 -7.75 -3.26
N ARG A 21 -6.23 -9.08 -3.07
CA ARG A 21 -6.48 -10.05 -4.17
C ARG A 21 -7.95 -10.20 -4.55
N ARG A 22 -8.88 -9.60 -3.81
CA ARG A 22 -10.31 -9.68 -4.13
C ARG A 22 -10.61 -8.86 -5.39
N PRO A 23 -11.55 -9.29 -6.24
CA PRO A 23 -11.94 -8.54 -7.43
C PRO A 23 -12.45 -7.12 -7.11
N ALA A 24 -13.00 -6.92 -5.92
CA ALA A 24 -13.41 -5.60 -5.44
C ALA A 24 -12.23 -4.64 -5.17
N ALA A 25 -10.99 -5.11 -5.06
CA ALA A 25 -9.77 -4.29 -4.96
C ALA A 25 -9.02 -4.21 -6.30
N ALA A 26 -9.60 -4.70 -7.40
CA ALA A 26 -8.94 -4.75 -8.70
C ALA A 26 -8.50 -3.37 -9.20
N ASP A 27 -9.27 -2.32 -8.90
CA ASP A 27 -8.96 -0.93 -9.22
C ASP A 27 -7.68 -0.45 -8.52
N LEU A 28 -7.50 -0.79 -7.23
CA LEU A 28 -6.26 -0.49 -6.49
C LEU A 28 -5.07 -1.20 -7.14
N PHE A 29 -5.21 -2.49 -7.47
CA PHE A 29 -4.17 -3.26 -8.14
C PHE A 29 -3.85 -2.76 -9.55
N HIS A 30 -4.83 -2.21 -10.25
CA HIS A 30 -4.63 -1.56 -11.55
C HIS A 30 -3.88 -0.24 -11.39
N SER A 31 -4.24 0.56 -10.39
CA SER A 31 -3.54 1.81 -10.04
C SER A 31 -2.06 1.57 -9.73
N ILE A 32 -1.72 0.56 -8.91
CA ILE A 32 -0.33 0.16 -8.61
C ILE A 32 0.43 -0.21 -9.90
N ARG A 33 -0.16 -1.07 -10.74
CA ARG A 33 0.50 -1.50 -11.99
C ARG A 33 0.70 -0.33 -12.95
N SER A 34 -0.28 0.57 -13.05
CA SER A 34 -0.18 1.77 -13.88
C SER A 34 0.90 2.72 -13.37
N PHE A 35 1.00 2.90 -12.06
CA PHE A 35 2.05 3.72 -11.44
C PHE A 35 3.46 3.16 -11.69
N LEU A 36 3.66 1.85 -11.48
CA LEU A 36 4.94 1.19 -11.76
C LEU A 36 5.36 1.29 -13.24
N ALA A 37 4.39 1.16 -14.16
CA ALA A 37 4.62 1.38 -15.57
C ALA A 37 5.01 2.85 -15.84
N SER A 38 4.34 3.82 -15.21
CA SER A 38 4.63 5.25 -15.33
C SER A 38 6.01 5.64 -14.79
N LEU A 39 6.49 4.97 -13.73
CA LEU A 39 7.87 5.12 -13.26
C LEU A 39 8.88 4.60 -14.30
N SER A 40 8.56 3.47 -14.95
CA SER A 40 9.41 2.85 -15.96
C SER A 40 9.40 3.57 -17.31
N GLN A 41 8.44 4.47 -17.54
CA GLN A 41 8.27 5.26 -18.76
C GLN A 41 8.94 6.63 -18.69
N GLY A 42 9.37 7.09 -17.51
CA GLY A 42 10.18 8.29 -17.36
C GLY A 42 11.60 8.01 -17.81
N GLY A 43 12.18 8.89 -18.63
CA GLY A 43 13.52 8.73 -19.23
C GLY A 43 14.64 8.55 -18.20
N GLU A 44 15.50 9.55 -17.99
CA GLU A 44 16.57 9.41 -17.00
C GLU A 44 15.98 9.27 -15.57
N PRO A 45 16.43 8.27 -14.78
CA PRO A 45 15.95 8.09 -13.42
C PRO A 45 16.38 9.27 -12.56
N ASN A 46 15.41 9.94 -11.94
CA ASN A 46 15.68 11.07 -11.04
C ASN A 46 15.18 10.70 -9.65
N ALA A 47 16.10 10.34 -8.76
CA ALA A 47 15.77 9.86 -7.42
C ALA A 47 14.91 10.84 -6.60
N GLU A 48 15.09 12.16 -6.78
CA GLU A 48 14.31 13.18 -6.05
C GLU A 48 12.88 13.27 -6.58
N VAL A 49 12.73 13.28 -7.90
CA VAL A 49 11.42 13.36 -8.57
C VAL A 49 10.64 12.06 -8.41
N ASP A 50 11.28 10.92 -8.68
CA ASP A 50 10.66 9.61 -8.56
C ASP A 50 10.37 9.26 -7.10
N GLY A 51 11.23 9.66 -6.17
CA GLY A 51 10.97 9.55 -4.73
C GLY A 51 9.74 10.34 -4.30
N GLY A 52 9.62 11.59 -4.74
CA GLY A 52 8.44 12.42 -4.49
C GLY A 52 7.15 11.79 -5.05
N ARG A 53 7.20 11.29 -6.29
CA ARG A 53 6.07 10.60 -6.94
C ARG A 53 5.64 9.35 -6.18
N VAL A 54 6.60 8.56 -5.71
CA VAL A 54 6.35 7.36 -4.90
C VAL A 54 5.69 7.72 -3.57
N GLN A 55 6.18 8.74 -2.86
CA GLN A 55 5.60 9.19 -1.60
C GLN A 55 4.17 9.70 -1.79
N THR A 56 3.91 10.51 -2.81
CA THR A 56 2.56 10.99 -3.14
C THR A 56 1.63 9.82 -3.45
N PHE A 57 2.06 8.88 -4.30
CA PHE A 57 1.28 7.70 -4.64
C PHE A 57 0.93 6.85 -3.42
N PHE A 58 1.88 6.65 -2.49
CA PHE A 58 1.60 5.93 -1.24
C PHE A 58 0.57 6.62 -0.38
N ALA A 59 0.62 7.96 -0.24
CA ALA A 59 -0.37 8.72 0.53
C ALA A 59 -1.77 8.65 -0.10
N GLU A 60 -1.86 8.72 -1.43
CA GLU A 60 -3.11 8.55 -2.17
C GLU A 60 -3.66 7.12 -2.01
N MET A 61 -2.79 6.12 -2.10
CA MET A 61 -3.14 4.71 -1.92
C MET A 61 -3.65 4.42 -0.52
N GLU A 62 -2.98 4.93 0.51
CA GLU A 62 -3.40 4.81 1.89
C GLU A 62 -4.79 5.40 2.11
N THR A 63 -5.04 6.60 1.58
CA THR A 63 -6.35 7.25 1.65
C THR A 63 -7.42 6.41 0.93
N ALA A 64 -7.11 5.93 -0.28
CA ALA A 64 -8.02 5.09 -1.04
C ALA A 64 -8.35 3.79 -0.33
N ILE A 65 -7.39 3.14 0.32
CA ILE A 65 -7.60 1.91 1.08
C ILE A 65 -8.46 2.17 2.32
N ARG A 66 -8.23 3.25 3.06
CA ARG A 66 -9.03 3.62 4.24
C ARG A 66 -10.48 3.94 3.89
N ASP A 67 -10.73 4.55 2.74
CA ASP A 67 -12.08 4.85 2.25
C ASP A 67 -12.77 3.63 1.60
N HIS A 68 -12.00 2.60 1.24
CA HIS A 68 -12.51 1.49 0.45
C HIS A 68 -13.40 0.54 1.30
N PRO A 69 -14.58 0.12 0.79
CA PRO A 69 -15.56 -0.69 1.53
C PRO A 69 -15.03 -2.06 2.00
N LEU A 70 -13.96 -2.57 1.38
CA LEU A 70 -13.28 -3.80 1.82
C LEU A 70 -12.52 -3.64 3.15
N TRP A 71 -12.14 -2.42 3.51
CA TRP A 71 -11.45 -2.08 4.76
C TRP A 71 -12.32 -1.24 5.71
N ALA A 72 -13.60 -1.02 5.38
CA ALA A 72 -14.54 -0.29 6.24
C ALA A 72 -14.74 -0.90 7.65
N ASN A 73 -14.46 -2.21 7.80
CA ASN A 73 -14.48 -2.90 9.11
C ASN A 73 -13.07 -3.18 9.66
N ALA A 74 -12.02 -2.79 8.94
CA ALA A 74 -10.65 -2.89 9.45
C ALA A 74 -10.42 -1.71 10.40
N THR A 75 -9.79 -1.97 11.54
CA THR A 75 -9.34 -0.90 12.42
C THR A 75 -8.22 -0.11 11.75
N ASN A 76 -8.10 1.19 12.09
CA ASN A 76 -6.99 2.01 11.60
C ASN A 76 -5.63 1.39 11.94
N GLN A 77 -5.54 0.64 13.04
CA GLN A 77 -4.31 -0.04 13.46
C GLN A 77 -3.99 -1.28 12.63
N GLU A 78 -4.98 -2.04 12.16
CA GLU A 78 -4.76 -3.11 11.18
C GLU A 78 -4.26 -2.56 9.84
N ILE A 79 -4.79 -1.42 9.40
CA ILE A 79 -4.35 -0.75 8.17
C ILE A 79 -2.94 -0.19 8.35
N ASP A 80 -2.66 0.48 9.47
CA ASP A 80 -1.34 1.03 9.79
C ASP A 80 -0.28 -0.06 9.90
N ASN A 81 -0.55 -1.16 10.62
CA ASN A 81 0.34 -2.32 10.71
C ASN A 81 0.65 -2.94 9.33
N ALA A 82 -0.32 -2.96 8.42
CA ALA A 82 -0.12 -3.50 7.07
C ALA A 82 0.72 -2.55 6.18
N LEU A 83 0.65 -1.24 6.42
CA LEU A 83 1.39 -0.21 5.69
C LEU A 83 2.78 0.08 6.27
N GLU A 84 2.99 -0.12 7.58
CA GLU A 84 4.25 0.07 8.30
C GLU A 84 5.29 -1.03 7.96
N VAL A 85 4.91 -2.11 7.28
CA VAL A 85 5.84 -3.09 6.68
C VAL A 85 6.55 -2.47 5.46
N THR A 86 7.18 -1.32 5.64
CA THR A 86 8.26 -0.83 4.80
C THR A 86 9.54 -1.54 5.26
N PRO A 87 10.17 -2.37 4.41
CA PRO A 87 11.39 -3.08 4.82
C PRO A 87 12.52 -2.08 5.12
N PRO A 88 13.37 -2.36 6.14
CA PRO A 88 14.53 -1.53 6.48
C PRO A 88 15.60 -1.51 5.39
#